data_AF-F8FHX6-F1
#
_entry.id   AF-F8FHX6-F1
#
_cell.length_a   1.000
_cell.length_b   1.000
_cell.length_c   1.000
_cell.angle_alpha   90.00
_cell.angle_beta   90.00
_cell.angle_gamma   90.00
#
_symmetry.space_group_name_H-M   'P 1'
#
loop_
_entity.id
_entity.type
_entity.pdbx_description
1 polymer ?
#
loop_
_entity_poly.entity_id
_entity_poly.type
_entity_poly.pdbx_seq_one_letter_code
_entity_poly.pdbx_strand_id
1 'polypeptide(L)'
;MGAKITMLILLYAAIVGYDARRLSGQSRKEVIVYAAILLCTLYMGLLYALDLRWPFLHDFMDSLFNAPAHRIVDFLKAPQPE
;
A
#
# COMPACT_ATOMS: atom_id res chain seq x y z
N MET A 1 -14.64 -1.02 -10.81
CA MET A 1 -14.67 -0.15 -9.62
C MET A 1 -15.74 -0.57 -8.61
N GLY A 2 -17.05 -0.53 -8.96
CA GLY A 2 -18.15 -0.86 -8.03
C GLY A 2 -18.01 -2.21 -7.29
N ALA A 3 -17.80 -3.31 -8.02
CA ALA A 3 -17.63 -4.64 -7.41
C ALA A 3 -16.44 -4.73 -6.43
N LYS A 4 -15.30 -4.07 -6.75
CA LYS A 4 -14.11 -4.01 -5.88
C LYS A 4 -14.44 -3.31 -4.55
N ILE A 5 -15.13 -2.17 -4.62
CA ILE A 5 -15.54 -1.38 -3.45
C ILE A 5 -16.55 -2.18 -2.60
N THR A 6 -17.58 -2.77 -3.22
CA THR A 6 -18.57 -3.59 -2.52
C THR A 6 -17.90 -4.76 -1.79
N MET A 7 -16.96 -5.45 -2.44
CA MET A 7 -16.23 -6.55 -1.82
C MET A 7 -15.37 -6.09 -0.64
N LEU A 8 -14.73 -4.93 -0.75
CA LEU A 8 -13.99 -4.30 0.35
C LEU A 8 -14.88 -3.96 1.54
N ILE A 9 -16.04 -3.35 1.30
CA ILE A 9 -17.01 -3.04 2.36
C ILE A 9 -17.44 -4.32 3.09
N LEU A 10 -17.80 -5.36 2.33
CA LEU A 10 -18.22 -6.64 2.91
C LEU A 10 -17.12 -7.29 3.74
N LEU A 11 -15.88 -7.27 3.25
CA LEU A 11 -14.73 -7.85 3.93
C LEU A 11 -14.44 -7.12 5.26
N TYR A 12 -14.35 -5.79 5.24
CA TYR A 12 -14.08 -5.01 6.45
C TYR A 12 -15.25 -5.05 7.43
N ALA A 13 -16.48 -5.07 6.95
CA ALA A 13 -17.65 -5.26 7.81
C ALA A 13 -17.62 -6.63 8.50
N ALA A 14 -17.22 -7.69 7.80
CA ALA A 14 -17.08 -9.02 8.39
C ALA A 14 -15.97 -9.07 9.44
N ILE A 15 -14.80 -8.49 9.15
CA ILE A 15 -13.66 -8.42 10.07
C ILE A 15 -14.06 -7.65 11.34
N VAL A 16 -14.56 -6.42 11.19
CA VAL A 16 -14.95 -5.57 12.33
C VAL A 16 -16.11 -6.20 13.10
N GLY A 17 -17.10 -6.77 12.42
CA GLY A 17 -18.24 -7.41 13.07
C GLY A 17 -17.84 -8.64 13.91
N TYR A 18 -16.94 -9.47 13.40
CA TYR A 18 -16.41 -10.62 14.12
C TYR A 18 -15.54 -10.19 15.31
N ASP A 19 -14.62 -9.24 15.08
CA ASP A 19 -13.66 -8.83 16.11
C ASP A 19 -14.23 -7.84 17.13
N ALA A 20 -15.36 -7.17 16.88
CA ALA A 20 -15.93 -6.17 17.79
C ALA A 20 -16.16 -6.69 19.22
N ARG A 21 -16.70 -7.91 19.34
CA ARG A 21 -16.91 -8.57 20.65
C ARG A 21 -15.62 -9.00 21.32
N ARG A 22 -14.59 -9.32 20.52
CA ARG A 22 -13.27 -9.71 21.02
C ARG A 22 -12.49 -8.49 21.51
N LEU A 23 -12.53 -7.39 20.76
CA LEU A 23 -11.79 -6.16 21.02
C LEU A 23 -12.27 -5.45 22.29
N SER A 24 -13.53 -5.59 22.69
CA SER A 24 -14.06 -4.98 23.92
C SER A 24 -13.41 -5.51 25.21
N GLY A 25 -12.79 -6.70 25.17
CA GLY A 25 -12.10 -7.29 26.31
C GLY A 25 -10.58 -7.10 26.32
N GLN A 26 -10.00 -6.47 25.28
CA GLN A 26 -8.55 -6.39 25.11
C GLN A 26 -7.94 -5.11 25.68
N SER A 27 -6.61 -5.13 25.84
CA SER A 27 -5.84 -3.96 26.27
C SER A 27 -5.93 -2.82 25.22
N ARG A 28 -5.92 -1.56 25.67
CA ARG A 28 -5.95 -0.39 24.76
C ARG A 28 -4.81 -0.43 23.74
N LYS A 29 -3.63 -0.93 24.13
CA LYS A 29 -2.47 -1.05 23.25
C LYS A 29 -2.74 -2.01 22.09
N GLU A 30 -3.35 -3.16 22.37
CA GLU A 30 -3.73 -4.13 21.33
C GLU A 30 -4.77 -3.56 20.38
N VAL A 31 -5.78 -2.86 20.92
CA VAL A 31 -6.81 -2.21 20.10
C VAL A 31 -6.19 -1.16 19.17
N ILE A 32 -5.24 -0.35 19.67
CA ILE A 32 -4.55 0.66 18.86
C ILE A 32 -3.72 0.01 17.74
N VAL A 33 -2.93 -1.02 18.07
CA VAL A 33 -2.10 -1.73 17.07
C VAL A 33 -2.98 -2.39 16.01
N TYR A 34 -4.06 -3.06 16.43
CA TYR A 34 -5.04 -3.64 15.53
C TYR A 34 -5.66 -2.58 14.61
N ALA A 35 -6.14 -1.47 15.17
CA ALA A 35 -6.74 -0.38 14.41
C ALA A 35 -5.74 0.23 13.41
N ALA A 36 -4.48 0.41 13.79
CA ALA A 36 -3.44 0.91 12.91
C ALA A 36 -3.21 -0.03 11.71
N ILE A 37 -3.10 -1.34 11.96
CA ILE A 37 -2.94 -2.33 10.89
C ILE A 37 -4.19 -2.32 9.98
N LEU A 38 -5.38 -2.33 10.57
CA LEU A 38 -6.66 -2.32 9.84
C LEU A 38 -6.79 -1.08 8.95
N LEU A 39 -6.37 0.10 9.43
CA LEU A 39 -6.35 1.34 8.66
C LEU A 39 -5.34 1.28 7.52
N CYS A 40 -4.13 0.76 7.75
CA CYS A 40 -3.12 0.59 6.71
C CYS A 40 -3.62 -0.33 5.58
N THR A 41 -4.24 -1.45 5.92
CA THR A 41 -4.79 -2.37 4.94
C THR A 41 -6.01 -1.76 4.23
N LEU A 42 -6.83 -0.96 4.93
CA LEU A 42 -7.99 -0.30 4.33
C LEU A 42 -7.55 0.74 3.30
N TYR A 43 -6.54 1.53 3.65
CA TYR A 43 -5.91 2.49 2.74
C TYR A 43 -5.40 1.81 1.47
N MET A 44 -4.66 0.70 1.61
CA MET A 44 -4.19 -0.08 0.46
C MET A 44 -5.36 -0.66 -0.37
N GLY A 45 -6.40 -1.15 0.30
CA GLY A 45 -7.61 -1.61 -0.36
C GLY A 45 -8.30 -0.51 -1.17
N LEU A 46 -8.38 0.71 -0.63
CA LEU A 46 -8.96 1.86 -1.32
C LEU A 46 -8.13 2.27 -2.54
N LEU A 47 -6.79 2.29 -2.42
CA LEU A 47 -5.91 2.53 -3.58
C LEU A 47 -6.19 1.53 -4.71
N TYR A 48 -6.29 0.25 -4.36
CA TYR A 48 -6.59 -0.81 -5.32
C TYR A 48 -8.00 -0.70 -5.93
N ALA A 49 -9.01 -0.42 -5.11
CA ALA A 49 -10.41 -0.40 -5.55
C ALA A 49 -10.72 0.79 -6.46
N LEU A 50 -10.08 1.92 -6.17
CA LEU A 50 -10.24 3.18 -6.89
C LEU A 50 -9.22 3.35 -8.03
N ASP A 51 -8.34 2.36 -8.23
CA ASP A 51 -7.26 2.40 -9.21
C ASP A 51 -6.39 3.68 -9.04
N LEU A 52 -6.20 4.12 -7.79
CA LEU A 52 -5.41 5.28 -7.44
C LEU A 52 -3.92 4.97 -7.53
N ARG A 53 -3.15 5.92 -8.04
CA ARG A 53 -1.69 5.89 -7.94
C ARG A 53 -1.31 6.15 -6.49
N TRP A 54 -0.46 5.30 -5.94
CA TRP A 54 0.05 5.48 -4.59
C TRP A 54 0.88 6.79 -4.55
N PRO A 55 0.52 7.79 -3.73
CA PRO A 55 1.30 9.03 -3.68
C PRO A 55 2.70 8.70 -3.17
N PHE A 56 3.71 9.31 -3.78
CA PHE A 56 5.13 9.12 -3.47
C PHE A 56 5.74 7.75 -3.80
N LEU A 57 4.97 6.69 -4.13
CA LEU A 57 5.58 5.43 -4.54
C LEU A 57 6.34 5.62 -5.86
N HIS A 58 5.78 6.36 -6.81
CA HIS A 58 6.46 6.58 -8.08
C HIS A 58 7.77 7.34 -7.86
N ASP A 59 7.75 8.41 -7.08
CA ASP A 59 8.94 9.20 -6.75
C ASP A 59 9.96 8.39 -5.94
N PHE A 60 9.49 7.51 -5.04
CA PHE A 60 10.34 6.63 -4.25
C PHE A 60 10.98 5.53 -5.11
N MET A 61 10.21 4.90 -6.01
CA MET A 61 10.71 3.91 -6.95
C MET A 61 11.67 4.54 -7.96
N ASP A 62 11.37 5.72 -8.47
CA ASP A 62 12.29 6.50 -9.30
C ASP A 62 13.56 6.81 -8.48
N SER A 63 13.45 7.33 -7.26
CA SER A 63 14.65 7.59 -6.45
C SER A 63 15.47 6.33 -6.17
N LEU A 64 14.83 5.18 -5.97
CA LEU A 64 15.50 3.93 -5.63
C LEU A 64 16.17 3.28 -6.85
N PHE A 65 15.52 3.33 -8.01
CA PHE A 65 15.94 2.61 -9.21
C PHE A 65 16.60 3.49 -10.27
N ASN A 66 16.39 4.80 -10.28
CA ASN A 66 16.90 5.71 -11.31
C ASN A 66 18.42 5.88 -11.20
N ALA A 67 18.98 5.95 -9.99
CA ALA A 67 20.43 6.00 -9.78
C ALA A 67 21.17 4.74 -10.31
N PRO A 68 20.76 3.50 -9.97
CA PRO A 68 21.36 2.31 -10.56
C PRO A 68 21.06 2.17 -12.05
N ALA A 69 19.88 2.58 -12.53
CA ALA A 69 19.55 2.56 -13.95
C ALA A 69 20.49 3.46 -14.77
N HIS A 70 20.75 4.69 -14.30
CA HIS A 70 21.70 5.60 -14.95
C HIS A 70 23.11 5.00 -15.02
N ARG A 71 23.58 4.36 -13.94
CA ARG A 71 24.89 3.68 -13.94
C ARG A 71 24.97 2.56 -14.97
N ILE A 72 23.90 1.79 -15.15
CA ILE A 72 23.85 0.73 -16.15
C ILE A 72 23.85 1.33 -17.57
N VAL A 73 23.05 2.36 -17.81
CA VAL A 73 23.00 3.05 -19.11
C VAL A 73 24.35 3.67 -19.45
N ASP A 74 25.01 4.33 -18.50
CA ASP A 74 26.32 4.95 -18.71
C ASP A 74 27.43 3.91 -18.85
N PHE A 75 27.31 2.75 -18.18
CA PHE A 75 28.21 1.62 -18.39
C PHE A 75 28.05 0.98 -19.78
N LEU A 76 26.83 0.97 -20.31
CA LEU A 76 26.50 0.37 -21.62
C LEU A 76 26.70 1.34 -22.80
N LYS A 77 26.86 2.64 -22.57
CA LYS A 77 27.21 3.61 -23.61
C LYS A 77 28.63 3.33 -24.08
N ALA A 78 28.76 2.85 -25.33
CA ALA A 78 30.04 2.76 -26.01
C ALA A 78 30.65 4.17 -26.18
N PRO A 79 31.99 4.34 -26.14
CA PRO A 79 32.62 5.62 -26.40
C PRO A 79 32.20 6.13 -27.78
N GLN A 80 31.64 7.33 -27.84
CA GLN A 80 31.32 7.94 -29.13
C GLN A 80 32.63 8.36 -29.80
N PRO A 81 32.90 7.92 -31.05
CA PRO A 81 34.06 8.39 -31.79
C PRO A 81 33.87 9.88 -32.11
N GLU A 82 34.90 10.67 -31.82
CA GLU A 82 35.00 12.10 -32.14
C GLU A 82 35.04 12.34 -33.66
#